data_AF-A0A9Q1B381-F1
#
_entry.id   AF-A0A9Q1B381-F1
#
_cell.length_a   1.000
_cell.length_b   1.000
_cell.length_c   1.000
_cell.angle_alpha   90.00
_cell.angle_beta   90.00
_cell.angle_gamma   90.00
#
_symmetry.space_group_name_H-M   'P 1'
#
loop_
_entity.id
_entity.type
_entity.pdbx_description
1 polymer ?
#
loop_
_entity_poly.entity_id
_entity_poly.type
_entity_poly.pdbx_seq_one_letter_code
_entity_poly.pdbx_strand_id
1 'polypeptide(L)'
;MKCYYRAEPEKRGYQKWMHQLWKQEYPNSKITELRLADQRRHIIRNKVFSKVELEEIQRSCESGGQQIIQIGGEIRLIIPGDIEQSKVEENMDVLQKFEPKEGSNRIGTPAELTIWQQELKNKILTHAALNEERGRLPILKTVPRKKLVPLMNDVNSALATIQIRSIEQINQLAYSAAVIVMEQPGIPQLKAPLQCIEKPRWKIRLELKIKRLRADASNLKNLQEDKLKN
;
A
#
# COMPACT_ATOMS: atom_id res chain seq x y z
N MET A 1 15.85 -17.41 1.89
CA MET A 1 14.79 -18.37 2.22
C MET A 1 14.96 -18.99 3.62
N LYS A 2 16.15 -19.43 4.06
CA LYS A 2 16.37 -20.00 5.42
C LYS A 2 15.66 -19.23 6.57
N CYS A 3 15.87 -17.92 6.71
CA CYS A 3 15.23 -17.10 7.75
C CYS A 3 13.69 -16.97 7.65
N TYR A 4 13.08 -17.32 6.51
CA TYR A 4 11.62 -17.34 6.32
C TYR A 4 11.01 -18.66 6.82
N TYR A 5 11.71 -19.80 6.62
CA TYR A 5 11.28 -21.09 7.18
C TYR A 5 11.46 -21.13 8.71
N ARG A 6 12.63 -20.68 9.21
CA ARG A 6 12.89 -20.52 10.65
C ARG A 6 11.95 -19.53 11.38
N ALA A 7 11.25 -18.67 10.65
CA ALA A 7 10.32 -17.69 11.22
C ALA A 7 8.87 -18.19 11.33
N GLU A 8 8.63 -19.48 11.05
CA GLU A 8 7.32 -20.15 11.11
C GLU A 8 6.20 -19.34 10.40
N PRO A 9 6.11 -19.41 9.07
CA PRO A 9 5.36 -18.45 8.27
C PRO A 9 3.83 -18.49 8.44
N GLU A 10 3.32 -19.46 9.19
CA GLU A 10 1.91 -19.60 9.58
C GLU A 10 1.59 -18.78 10.84
N LYS A 11 2.59 -18.48 11.68
CA LYS A 11 2.41 -17.68 12.91
C LYS A 11 2.24 -16.19 12.59
N ARG A 12 1.29 -15.54 13.28
CA ARG A 12 1.05 -14.09 13.18
C ARG A 12 2.31 -13.32 13.57
N GLY A 13 2.82 -12.50 12.65
CA GLY A 13 4.01 -11.68 12.88
C GLY A 13 5.33 -12.26 12.39
N TYR A 14 5.34 -13.37 11.65
CA TYR A 14 6.56 -13.99 11.07
C TYR A 14 7.52 -13.00 10.37
N GLN A 15 7.03 -11.88 9.83
CA GLN A 15 7.86 -10.86 9.17
C GLN A 15 8.83 -10.16 10.11
N LYS A 16 8.43 -9.95 11.39
CA LYS A 16 9.31 -9.41 12.43
C LYS A 16 10.35 -10.45 12.86
N TRP A 17 9.90 -11.67 13.15
CA TRP A 17 10.77 -12.81 13.48
C TRP A 17 11.81 -13.08 12.38
N MET A 18 11.40 -13.08 11.11
CA MET A 18 12.30 -13.21 9.95
C MET A 18 13.35 -12.09 9.88
N HIS A 19 13.00 -10.87 10.27
CA HIS A 19 13.93 -9.73 10.32
C HIS A 19 14.88 -9.78 11.51
N GLN A 20 14.40 -10.24 12.67
CA GLN A 20 15.21 -10.48 13.87
C GLN A 20 16.24 -11.59 13.63
N LEU A 21 15.82 -12.72 13.07
CA LEU A 21 16.70 -13.80 12.60
C LEU A 21 17.71 -13.32 11.55
N TRP A 22 17.26 -12.48 10.61
CA TRP A 22 18.16 -11.89 9.61
C TRP A 22 19.20 -10.94 10.23
N LYS A 23 18.83 -10.17 11.26
CA LYS A 23 19.76 -9.30 12.00
C LYS A 23 20.74 -10.09 12.88
N GLN A 24 20.37 -11.24 13.40
CA GLN A 24 21.28 -12.13 14.13
C GLN A 24 22.37 -12.68 13.20
N GLU A 25 21.98 -13.14 12.01
CA GLU A 25 22.90 -13.67 10.99
C GLU A 25 23.71 -12.55 10.28
N TYR A 26 23.13 -11.35 10.11
CA TYR A 26 23.75 -10.22 9.42
C TYR A 26 23.56 -8.87 10.16
N PRO A 27 24.26 -8.63 11.29
CA PRO A 27 24.06 -7.44 12.13
C PRO A 27 24.24 -6.11 11.40
N ASN A 28 25.21 -6.04 10.49
CA ASN A 28 25.54 -4.82 9.73
C ASN A 28 24.57 -4.52 8.56
N SER A 29 23.53 -5.34 8.35
CA SER A 29 22.65 -5.22 7.19
C SER A 29 21.56 -4.15 7.38
N LYS A 30 21.58 -3.12 6.50
CA LYS A 30 20.61 -2.00 6.50
C LYS A 30 19.26 -2.36 5.85
N ILE A 31 18.87 -3.64 5.87
CA ILE A 31 17.65 -4.14 5.22
C ILE A 31 16.47 -4.02 6.18
N THR A 32 15.30 -3.60 5.70
CA THR A 32 14.06 -3.47 6.49
C THR A 32 13.18 -4.72 6.42
N GLU A 33 12.29 -4.92 7.40
CA GLU A 33 11.29 -6.00 7.43
C GLU A 33 10.56 -6.15 6.08
N LEU A 34 10.03 -5.04 5.58
CA LEU A 34 9.29 -4.96 4.31
C LEU A 34 10.16 -5.39 3.11
N ARG A 35 11.44 -5.01 3.10
CA ARG A 35 12.36 -5.36 2.00
C ARG A 35 12.69 -6.85 1.96
N LEU A 36 12.83 -7.51 3.13
CA LEU A 36 12.94 -8.97 3.20
C LEU A 36 11.65 -9.66 2.75
N ALA A 37 10.49 -9.16 3.17
CA ALA A 37 9.20 -9.70 2.77
C ALA A 37 8.96 -9.61 1.25
N ASP A 38 9.37 -8.50 0.63
CA ASP A 38 9.30 -8.32 -0.82
C ASP A 38 10.34 -9.13 -1.59
N GLN A 39 11.55 -9.34 -1.05
CA GLN A 39 12.51 -10.30 -1.61
C GLN A 39 11.94 -11.73 -1.60
N ARG A 40 11.34 -12.17 -0.48
CA ARG A 40 10.64 -13.47 -0.37
C ARG A 40 9.47 -13.57 -1.36
N ARG A 41 8.66 -12.53 -1.52
CA ARG A 41 7.59 -12.46 -2.54
C ARG A 41 8.12 -12.56 -3.97
N HIS A 42 9.25 -11.91 -4.27
CA HIS A 42 9.90 -11.95 -5.59
C HIS A 42 10.43 -13.37 -5.90
N ILE A 43 11.16 -13.98 -4.97
CA ILE A 43 11.71 -15.33 -5.08
C ILE A 43 10.61 -16.36 -5.41
N ILE A 44 9.49 -16.32 -4.67
CA ILE A 44 8.37 -17.23 -4.85
C ILE A 44 7.64 -16.97 -6.18
N ARG A 45 7.32 -15.70 -6.50
CA ARG A 45 6.59 -15.35 -7.73
C ARG A 45 7.36 -15.77 -8.99
N ASN A 46 8.67 -15.55 -8.99
CA ASN A 46 9.52 -15.78 -10.14
C ASN A 46 10.12 -17.19 -10.18
N LYS A 47 9.77 -18.06 -9.22
CA LYS A 47 10.30 -19.44 -9.08
C LYS A 47 11.84 -19.48 -9.13
N VAL A 48 12.49 -18.58 -8.40
CA VAL A 48 13.97 -18.45 -8.37
C VAL A 48 14.64 -19.68 -7.75
N PHE A 49 13.88 -20.46 -6.98
CA PHE A 49 14.24 -21.82 -6.57
C PHE A 49 13.19 -22.81 -7.08
N SER A 50 13.64 -24.00 -7.45
CA SER A 50 12.84 -25.19 -7.69
C SER A 50 12.14 -25.67 -6.41
N LYS A 51 11.12 -26.54 -6.55
CA LYS A 51 10.45 -27.15 -5.40
C LYS A 51 11.43 -27.93 -4.52
N VAL A 52 12.28 -28.75 -5.15
CA VAL A 52 13.27 -29.60 -4.48
C VAL A 52 14.25 -28.77 -3.64
N GLU A 53 14.76 -27.67 -4.20
CA GLU A 53 15.66 -26.74 -3.48
C GLU A 53 14.96 -26.06 -2.30
N LEU A 54 13.67 -25.72 -2.43
CA LEU A 54 12.88 -25.15 -1.34
C LEU A 54 12.61 -26.16 -0.22
N GLU A 55 12.31 -27.41 -0.57
CA GLU A 55 12.12 -28.52 0.37
C GLU A 55 13.44 -28.88 1.07
N GLU A 56 14.58 -28.87 0.36
CA GLU A 56 15.91 -29.06 0.93
C GLU A 56 16.30 -27.93 1.88
N ILE A 57 16.04 -26.66 1.51
CA ILE A 57 16.25 -25.49 2.37
C ILE A 57 15.37 -25.56 3.63
N GLN A 58 14.15 -26.08 3.52
CA GLN A 58 13.25 -26.29 4.65
C GLN A 58 13.77 -27.39 5.59
N ARG A 59 14.07 -28.59 5.07
CA ARG A 59 14.68 -29.68 5.86
C ARG A 59 15.98 -29.25 6.52
N SER A 60 16.82 -28.49 5.82
CA SER A 60 18.06 -27.91 6.36
C SER A 60 17.85 -26.92 7.52
N CYS A 61 16.63 -26.37 7.67
CA CYS A 61 16.28 -25.52 8.80
C CYS A 61 15.66 -26.33 9.95
N GLU A 62 14.88 -27.36 9.65
CA GLU A 62 14.25 -28.28 10.62
C GLU A 62 15.31 -29.17 11.30
N SER A 63 16.20 -29.80 10.53
CA SER A 63 17.31 -30.63 11.05
C SER A 63 18.40 -29.82 11.76
N GLY A 64 18.40 -28.49 11.66
CA GLY A 64 19.33 -27.60 12.35
C GLY A 64 18.88 -27.17 13.76
N GLY A 65 17.76 -27.69 14.27
CA GLY A 65 17.09 -27.23 15.48
C GLY A 65 17.73 -27.58 16.83
N GLN A 66 18.86 -28.30 16.85
CA GLN A 66 19.56 -28.68 18.09
C GLN A 66 20.97 -28.10 18.16
N GLN A 67 21.07 -26.78 18.38
CA GLN A 67 22.33 -26.16 18.81
C GLN A 67 22.41 -26.16 20.34
N ILE A 68 23.12 -27.15 20.89
CA ILE A 68 23.48 -27.19 22.32
C ILE A 68 24.60 -26.17 22.55
N ILE A 69 24.25 -24.97 23.03
CA ILE A 69 25.24 -23.96 23.45
C ILE A 69 25.66 -24.29 24.89
N GLN A 70 26.76 -25.01 25.04
CA GLN A 70 27.30 -25.41 26.34
C GLN A 70 28.17 -24.30 26.93
N ILE A 71 27.59 -23.46 27.79
CA ILE A 71 28.30 -22.46 28.61
C ILE A 71 27.84 -22.65 30.06
N GLY A 72 28.78 -22.84 30.99
CA GLY A 72 28.52 -22.65 32.42
C GLY A 72 27.79 -23.77 33.19
N GLY A 73 27.57 -24.96 32.60
CA GLY A 73 27.30 -26.18 33.38
C GLY A 73 25.87 -26.45 33.88
N GLU A 74 24.89 -25.58 33.61
CA GLU A 74 23.48 -25.89 33.87
C GLU A 74 22.72 -26.37 32.61
N ILE A 75 21.94 -27.44 32.74
CA ILE A 75 20.98 -27.88 31.73
C ILE A 75 19.61 -27.27 32.06
N ARG A 76 19.11 -26.36 31.23
CA ARG A 76 17.74 -25.85 31.33
C ARG A 76 16.94 -26.13 30.05
N LEU A 77 15.96 -27.03 30.16
CA LEU A 77 14.91 -27.22 29.17
C LEU A 77 13.96 -26.01 29.23
N ILE A 78 13.94 -25.20 28.18
CA ILE A 78 12.96 -24.12 28.01
C ILE A 78 11.98 -24.55 26.92
N ILE A 79 10.80 -25.01 27.35
CA ILE A 79 9.65 -25.24 26.47
C ILE A 79 8.95 -23.88 26.31
N PRO A 80 8.82 -23.31 25.10
CA PRO A 80 8.19 -21.99 24.92
C PRO A 80 6.66 -22.04 24.98
N GLY A 81 6.12 -22.32 26.16
CA GLY A 81 4.70 -22.25 26.49
C GLY A 81 4.52 -21.72 27.91
N ASP A 82 3.75 -20.63 28.02
CA ASP A 82 3.22 -20.00 29.23
C ASP A 82 4.21 -19.56 30.35
N ILE A 83 4.27 -18.25 30.60
CA ILE A 83 3.78 -17.60 31.84
C ILE A 83 3.96 -16.07 31.75
N GLU A 84 3.13 -15.33 32.49
CA GLU A 84 2.96 -13.87 32.43
C GLU A 84 3.70 -13.06 33.52
N GLN A 85 3.87 -11.76 33.25
CA GLN A 85 3.81 -10.61 34.18
C GLN A 85 4.63 -10.61 35.50
N SER A 86 5.79 -9.94 35.50
CA SER A 86 6.24 -8.93 36.51
C SER A 86 7.48 -8.19 35.96
N LYS A 87 7.61 -6.85 35.96
CA LYS A 87 7.77 -5.86 37.06
C LYS A 87 9.11 -6.00 37.83
N VAL A 88 9.91 -4.95 38.05
CA VAL A 88 9.80 -3.52 37.66
C VAL A 88 11.15 -2.76 37.79
N GLU A 89 11.35 -1.67 37.03
CA GLU A 89 12.38 -0.58 37.15
C GLU A 89 13.87 -1.00 37.34
N GLU A 90 14.92 -0.16 37.20
CA GLU A 90 15.17 1.26 36.85
C GLU A 90 16.50 1.26 36.02
N ASN A 91 16.99 2.20 35.18
CA ASN A 91 16.89 3.65 34.92
C ASN A 91 17.08 3.88 33.37
N MET A 92 17.07 5.09 32.78
CA MET A 92 16.28 6.33 32.90
C MET A 92 16.73 7.30 31.77
N ASP A 93 15.83 8.17 31.32
CA ASP A 93 16.05 9.36 30.47
C ASP A 93 16.43 9.20 28.96
N VAL A 94 16.28 10.33 28.23
CA VAL A 94 16.62 10.64 26.83
C VAL A 94 15.75 10.02 25.73
N LEU A 95 14.46 10.38 25.69
CA LEU A 95 13.88 10.98 24.45
C LEU A 95 12.54 11.76 24.64
N GLN A 96 12.46 12.73 25.54
CA GLN A 96 11.24 13.54 25.68
C GLN A 96 11.05 14.55 24.53
N LYS A 97 10.45 14.10 23.40
CA LYS A 97 9.62 14.90 22.45
C LYS A 97 9.10 14.03 21.30
N PHE A 98 7.86 13.54 21.43
CA PHE A 98 6.81 13.54 20.40
C PHE A 98 5.61 12.71 20.91
N GLU A 99 4.81 13.29 21.81
CA GLU A 99 3.49 12.73 22.15
C GLU A 99 2.50 12.93 20.98
N PRO A 100 1.89 11.88 20.43
CA PRO A 100 0.57 12.00 19.83
C PRO A 100 -0.44 12.09 20.98
N LYS A 101 -1.03 13.26 21.22
CA LYS A 101 -2.07 13.40 22.25
C LYS A 101 -3.33 12.64 21.84
N GLU A 102 -3.56 11.51 22.50
CA GLU A 102 -4.86 10.82 22.52
C GLU A 102 -5.92 11.68 23.24
N GLY A 103 -7.17 11.22 23.24
CA GLY A 103 -8.14 11.65 24.26
C GLY A 103 -8.77 13.03 24.06
N SER A 104 -9.16 13.40 22.84
CA SER A 104 -10.15 14.48 22.63
C SER A 104 -11.49 13.93 22.15
N ASN A 105 -12.15 13.15 23.02
CA ASN A 105 -13.61 12.95 22.95
C ASN A 105 -14.32 14.27 23.29
N ARG A 106 -14.28 15.22 22.34
CA ARG A 106 -15.17 16.37 22.33
C ARG A 106 -16.33 16.04 21.42
N ILE A 107 -17.44 15.64 22.03
CA ILE A 107 -18.77 15.98 21.51
C ILE A 107 -18.84 17.51 21.61
N GLY A 108 -18.26 18.18 20.61
CA GLY A 108 -18.20 19.62 20.56
C GLY A 108 -19.59 20.17 20.25
N THR A 109 -19.98 21.17 21.03
CA THR A 109 -20.96 22.19 20.64
C THR A 109 -20.76 22.53 19.16
N PRO A 110 -21.81 22.69 18.33
CA PRO A 110 -21.64 23.01 16.92
C PRO A 110 -20.84 24.31 16.77
N ALA A 111 -19.56 24.16 16.43
CA ALA A 111 -18.67 25.29 16.24
C ALA A 111 -19.24 26.13 15.09
N GLU A 112 -19.43 27.42 15.33
CA GLU A 112 -20.04 28.33 14.38
C GLU A 112 -19.21 28.32 13.09
N LEU A 113 -19.76 27.66 12.07
CA LEU A 113 -19.08 27.52 10.77
C LEU A 113 -18.75 28.91 10.26
N THR A 114 -17.49 29.15 9.91
CA THR A 114 -17.09 30.38 9.25
C THR A 114 -17.91 30.55 7.97
N ILE A 115 -18.26 31.78 7.57
CA ILE A 115 -19.10 32.05 6.37
C ILE A 115 -18.61 31.25 5.15
N TRP A 116 -17.29 31.19 4.94
CA TRP A 116 -16.64 30.36 3.93
C TRP A 116 -16.93 28.85 4.03
N GLN A 117 -16.93 28.29 5.24
CA GLN A 117 -17.24 26.88 5.50
C GLN A 117 -18.74 26.58 5.31
N GLN A 118 -19.63 27.56 5.56
CA GLN A 118 -21.05 27.47 5.21
C GLN A 118 -21.25 27.50 3.69
N GLU A 119 -20.51 28.36 2.98
CA GLU A 119 -20.51 28.43 1.52
C GLU A 119 -20.01 27.10 0.89
N LEU A 120 -18.91 26.55 1.41
CA LEU A 120 -18.41 25.23 1.01
C LEU A 120 -19.44 24.12 1.29
N LYS A 121 -20.06 24.10 2.48
CA LYS A 121 -21.13 23.15 2.83
C LYS A 121 -22.27 23.21 1.81
N ASN A 122 -22.71 24.41 1.45
CA ASN A 122 -23.81 24.61 0.50
C ASN A 122 -23.43 24.14 -0.91
N LYS A 123 -22.22 24.47 -1.40
CA LYS A 123 -21.70 24.00 -2.71
C LYS A 123 -21.59 22.48 -2.79
N ILE A 124 -21.15 21.83 -1.71
CA ILE A 124 -21.05 20.36 -1.64
C ILE A 124 -22.46 19.73 -1.68
N LEU A 125 -23.43 20.32 -0.98
CA LEU A 125 -24.82 19.85 -0.95
C LEU A 125 -25.53 20.05 -2.30
N THR A 126 -25.35 21.18 -2.98
CA THR A 126 -25.96 21.39 -4.32
C THR A 126 -25.38 20.43 -5.34
N HIS A 127 -24.06 20.27 -5.41
CA HIS A 127 -23.42 19.29 -6.31
C HIS A 127 -23.84 17.84 -5.97
N ALA A 128 -24.00 17.49 -4.69
CA ALA A 128 -24.51 16.17 -4.29
C ALA A 128 -25.98 15.95 -4.70
N ALA A 129 -26.82 17.00 -4.67
CA ALA A 129 -28.23 16.91 -5.08
C ALA A 129 -28.41 16.79 -6.59
N LEU A 130 -27.54 17.42 -7.40
CA LEU A 130 -27.58 17.36 -8.86
C LEU A 130 -27.29 15.96 -9.45
N ASN A 131 -26.62 15.09 -8.70
CA ASN A 131 -26.36 13.69 -9.08
C ASN A 131 -25.71 13.50 -10.47
N GLU A 132 -24.79 14.39 -10.84
CA GLU A 132 -24.06 14.33 -12.11
C GLU A 132 -23.23 13.03 -12.26
N GLU A 133 -23.04 12.58 -13.50
CA GLU A 133 -22.30 11.35 -13.80
C GLU A 133 -20.85 11.42 -13.26
N ARG A 134 -20.45 10.39 -12.51
CA ARG A 134 -19.16 10.39 -11.80
C ARG A 134 -17.96 10.19 -12.72
N GLY A 135 -17.46 11.30 -13.26
CA GLY A 135 -16.18 11.38 -13.92
C GLY A 135 -15.00 10.93 -13.04
N ARG A 136 -13.87 10.60 -13.68
CA ARG A 136 -12.62 10.29 -12.96
C ARG A 136 -11.87 11.57 -12.63
N LEU A 137 -11.88 11.96 -11.35
CA LEU A 137 -11.13 13.12 -10.86
C LEU A 137 -9.61 12.93 -11.08
N PRO A 138 -8.87 14.01 -11.41
CA PRO A 138 -7.43 13.93 -11.67
C PRO A 138 -6.63 13.76 -10.37
N ILE A 139 -5.42 13.22 -10.49
CA ILE A 139 -4.56 12.93 -9.33
C ILE A 139 -3.80 14.20 -8.92
N LEU A 140 -4.07 14.72 -7.71
CA LEU A 140 -3.44 15.89 -7.10
C LEU A 140 -1.96 15.72 -6.70
N LYS A 141 -1.14 15.07 -7.55
CA LYS A 141 0.28 14.78 -7.27
C LYS A 141 1.18 16.02 -7.29
N THR A 142 0.82 17.04 -8.07
CA THR A 142 1.61 18.26 -8.30
C THR A 142 1.26 19.43 -7.36
N VAL A 143 0.14 19.34 -6.62
CA VAL A 143 -0.33 20.45 -5.77
C VAL A 143 0.45 20.52 -4.46
N PRO A 144 0.95 21.71 -4.05
CA PRO A 144 1.67 21.86 -2.81
C PRO A 144 0.75 21.59 -1.61
N ARG A 145 1.10 20.58 -0.79
CA ARG A 145 0.33 20.19 0.40
C ARG A 145 -0.01 21.35 1.34
N LYS A 146 0.85 22.38 1.41
CA LYS A 146 0.62 23.61 2.19
C LYS A 146 -0.69 24.35 1.83
N LYS A 147 -1.18 24.24 0.59
CA LYS A 147 -2.49 24.78 0.16
C LYS A 147 -3.63 23.79 0.36
N LEU A 148 -3.38 22.50 0.10
CA LEU A 148 -4.42 21.46 0.14
C LEU A 148 -4.85 21.08 1.56
N VAL A 149 -3.94 21.06 2.53
CA VAL A 149 -4.23 20.69 3.93
C VAL A 149 -5.24 21.64 4.62
N PRO A 150 -5.06 22.98 4.62
CA PRO A 150 -6.06 23.87 5.25
C PRO A 150 -7.43 23.76 4.57
N LEU A 151 -7.47 23.74 3.23
CA LEU A 151 -8.71 23.57 2.47
C LEU A 151 -9.43 22.24 2.82
N MET A 152 -8.68 21.15 2.99
CA MET A 152 -9.24 19.87 3.42
C MET A 152 -9.76 19.92 4.85
N ASN A 153 -9.14 20.70 5.74
CA ASN A 153 -9.63 20.89 7.11
C ASN A 153 -10.94 21.70 7.12
N ASP A 154 -11.07 22.74 6.29
CA ASP A 154 -12.32 23.49 6.12
C ASP A 154 -13.45 22.58 5.59
N VAL A 155 -13.15 21.77 4.57
CA VAL A 155 -14.10 20.81 4.00
C VAL A 155 -14.49 19.72 5.02
N ASN A 156 -13.55 19.19 5.79
CA ASN A 156 -13.84 18.24 6.87
C ASN A 156 -14.73 18.88 7.96
N SER A 157 -14.47 20.15 8.30
CA SER A 157 -15.27 20.91 9.29
C SER A 157 -16.69 21.14 8.78
N ALA A 158 -16.85 21.51 7.50
CA ALA A 158 -18.15 21.65 6.85
C ALA A 158 -18.92 20.31 6.83
N LEU A 159 -18.26 19.22 6.40
CA LEU A 159 -18.86 17.88 6.33
C LEU A 159 -19.26 17.32 7.70
N ALA A 160 -18.49 17.60 8.77
CA ALA A 160 -18.79 17.15 10.13
C ALA A 160 -20.12 17.70 10.68
N THR A 161 -20.66 18.77 10.09
CA THR A 161 -21.97 19.35 10.45
C THR A 161 -23.13 18.84 9.58
N ILE A 162 -22.90 17.82 8.74
CA ILE A 162 -23.94 17.20 7.90
C ILE A 162 -24.39 15.90 8.56
N GLN A 163 -25.69 15.79 8.85
CA GLN A 163 -26.27 14.52 9.30
C GLN A 163 -26.31 13.52 8.14
N ILE A 164 -25.54 12.45 8.30
CA ILE A 164 -25.44 11.34 7.35
C ILE A 164 -26.43 10.24 7.76
N ARG A 165 -27.24 9.77 6.80
CA ARG A 165 -28.25 8.70 7.00
C ARG A 165 -27.98 7.43 6.18
N SER A 166 -27.13 7.51 5.15
CA SER A 166 -26.79 6.39 4.27
C SER A 166 -25.32 6.42 3.87
N ILE A 167 -24.70 5.25 3.68
CA ILE A 167 -23.34 5.12 3.14
C ILE A 167 -23.25 5.62 1.68
N GLU A 168 -24.36 5.58 0.93
CA GLU A 168 -24.40 6.19 -0.40
C GLU A 168 -24.26 7.72 -0.32
N GLN A 169 -24.93 8.35 0.64
CA GLN A 169 -24.82 9.79 0.91
C GLN A 169 -23.38 10.16 1.29
N ILE A 170 -22.65 9.33 2.04
CA ILE A 170 -21.21 9.52 2.28
C ILE A 170 -20.44 9.54 0.96
N ASN A 171 -20.67 8.55 0.10
CA ASN A 171 -19.97 8.41 -1.18
C ASN A 171 -20.32 9.55 -2.17
N GLN A 172 -21.54 10.08 -2.13
CA GLN A 172 -21.97 11.26 -2.88
C GLN A 172 -21.27 12.51 -2.34
N LEU A 173 -21.37 12.79 -1.03
CA LEU A 173 -20.76 13.96 -0.38
C LEU A 173 -19.23 13.97 -0.53
N ALA A 174 -18.56 12.82 -0.41
CA ALA A 174 -17.11 12.70 -0.58
C ALA A 174 -16.67 12.96 -2.03
N TYR A 175 -17.46 12.54 -3.03
CA TYR A 175 -17.21 12.85 -4.44
C TYR A 175 -17.43 14.35 -4.71
N SER A 176 -18.57 14.90 -4.30
CA SER A 176 -18.88 16.34 -4.45
C SER A 176 -17.84 17.22 -3.75
N ALA A 177 -17.42 16.87 -2.53
CA ALA A 177 -16.33 17.55 -1.83
C ALA A 177 -15.02 17.53 -2.62
N ALA A 178 -14.68 16.41 -3.25
CA ALA A 178 -13.50 16.32 -4.09
C ALA A 178 -13.62 17.13 -5.40
N VAL A 179 -14.81 17.25 -6.00
CA VAL A 179 -15.07 18.15 -7.14
C VAL A 179 -14.91 19.61 -6.73
N ILE A 180 -15.62 20.06 -5.67
CA ILE A 180 -15.52 21.44 -5.18
C ILE A 180 -14.08 21.78 -4.79
N VAL A 181 -13.31 20.84 -4.22
CA VAL A 181 -11.86 21.03 -3.98
C VAL A 181 -11.07 21.22 -5.29
N MET A 182 -11.37 20.46 -6.35
CA MET A 182 -10.70 20.61 -7.66
C MET A 182 -10.99 21.94 -8.35
N GLU A 183 -12.12 22.59 -8.05
CA GLU A 183 -12.53 23.88 -8.61
C GLU A 183 -11.87 25.10 -7.93
N GLN A 184 -11.32 24.93 -6.72
CA GLN A 184 -10.81 26.05 -5.93
C GLN A 184 -9.60 26.73 -6.59
N PRO A 185 -9.55 28.08 -6.59
CA PRO A 185 -8.56 28.84 -7.34
C PRO A 185 -7.13 28.54 -6.87
N GLY A 186 -6.29 28.11 -7.81
CA GLY A 186 -4.89 27.76 -7.55
C GLY A 186 -4.61 26.26 -7.44
N ILE A 187 -5.62 25.39 -7.58
CA ILE A 187 -5.42 24.00 -8.01
C ILE A 187 -5.46 23.96 -9.55
N PRO A 188 -4.43 23.41 -10.23
CA PRO A 188 -4.41 23.35 -11.68
C PRO A 188 -5.37 22.27 -12.17
N GLN A 189 -6.39 22.68 -12.93
CA GLN A 189 -7.26 21.78 -13.68
C GLN A 189 -6.46 21.12 -14.82
N LEU A 190 -5.70 20.08 -14.48
CA LEU A 190 -4.90 19.31 -15.42
C LEU A 190 -5.83 18.48 -16.31
N LYS A 191 -6.04 19.01 -17.54
CA LYS A 191 -6.65 18.44 -18.76
C LYS A 191 -7.58 17.23 -18.58
N ALA A 192 -8.79 17.39 -19.14
CA ALA A 192 -9.84 16.37 -19.26
C ALA A 192 -9.30 14.94 -19.47
N PRO A 193 -9.95 13.92 -18.85
CA PRO A 193 -9.43 12.55 -18.84
C PRO A 193 -9.07 12.09 -20.25
N LEU A 194 -7.86 11.56 -20.41
CA LEU A 194 -7.40 10.92 -21.65
C LEU A 194 -8.51 10.02 -22.19
N GLN A 195 -9.05 10.39 -23.35
CA GLN A 195 -10.23 9.74 -23.93
C GLN A 195 -10.07 8.23 -23.85
N CYS A 196 -11.06 7.55 -23.28
CA CYS A 196 -10.98 6.12 -23.03
C CYS A 196 -10.72 5.43 -24.36
N ILE A 197 -9.56 4.77 -24.49
CA ILE A 197 -9.10 4.22 -25.76
C ILE A 197 -10.20 3.29 -26.30
N GLU A 198 -10.86 3.71 -27.37
CA GLU A 198 -12.14 3.16 -27.86
C GLU A 198 -12.11 1.64 -28.07
N LYS A 199 -10.91 1.13 -28.34
CA LYS A 199 -10.62 -0.30 -28.43
C LYS A 199 -10.09 -0.82 -27.09
N PRO A 200 -10.75 -1.80 -26.45
CA PRO A 200 -10.24 -2.40 -25.22
C PRO A 200 -8.85 -3.03 -25.46
N ARG A 201 -7.97 -2.98 -24.45
CA ARG A 201 -6.54 -3.36 -24.58
C ARG A 201 -6.30 -4.75 -25.20
N TRP A 202 -7.20 -5.71 -24.98
CA TRP A 202 -7.11 -7.03 -25.59
C TRP A 202 -7.29 -7.00 -27.12
N LYS A 203 -8.17 -6.13 -27.65
CA LYS A 203 -8.40 -5.94 -29.09
C LYS A 203 -7.16 -5.34 -29.74
N ILE A 204 -6.56 -4.32 -29.12
CA ILE A 204 -5.28 -3.73 -29.57
C ILE A 204 -4.17 -4.80 -29.60
N ARG A 205 -4.07 -5.64 -28.56
CA ARG A 205 -3.10 -6.75 -28.50
C ARG A 205 -3.30 -7.76 -29.64
N LEU A 206 -4.54 -8.08 -29.99
CA LEU A 206 -4.85 -8.96 -31.13
C LEU A 206 -4.56 -8.29 -32.47
N GLU A 207 -4.96 -7.03 -32.67
CA GLU A 207 -4.62 -6.24 -33.87
C GLU A 207 -3.10 -6.19 -34.11
N LEU A 208 -2.30 -6.01 -33.05
CA LEU A 208 -0.83 -6.03 -33.11
C LEU A 208 -0.25 -7.44 -33.37
N LYS A 209 -0.89 -8.51 -32.91
CA LYS A 209 -0.45 -9.89 -33.23
C LYS A 209 -0.81 -10.27 -34.66
N ILE A 210 -1.98 -9.88 -35.15
CA ILE A 210 -2.41 -10.06 -36.54
C ILE A 210 -1.51 -9.26 -37.50
N LYS A 211 -1.14 -8.02 -37.15
CA LYS A 211 -0.18 -7.24 -37.94
C LYS A 211 1.18 -7.92 -38.06
N ARG A 212 1.71 -8.49 -36.95
CA ARG A 212 2.95 -9.29 -36.99
C ARG A 212 2.80 -10.54 -37.86
N LEU A 213 1.80 -11.39 -37.60
CA LEU A 213 1.58 -12.61 -38.38
C LEU A 213 1.39 -12.36 -39.89
N ARG A 214 0.83 -11.21 -40.28
CA ARG A 214 0.76 -10.78 -41.70
C ARG A 214 2.11 -10.37 -42.27
N ALA A 215 2.95 -9.68 -41.50
CA ALA A 215 4.33 -9.37 -41.90
C ALA A 215 5.18 -10.65 -41.97
N ASP A 216 5.07 -11.54 -40.98
CA ASP A 216 5.76 -12.82 -40.93
C ASP A 216 5.38 -13.69 -42.14
N ALA A 217 4.09 -13.80 -42.46
CA ALA A 217 3.60 -14.50 -43.66
C ALA A 217 4.03 -13.82 -44.98
N SER A 218 4.09 -12.49 -45.03
CA SER A 218 4.62 -11.75 -46.19
C SER A 218 6.11 -12.00 -46.37
N ASN A 219 6.89 -12.11 -45.29
CA ASN A 219 8.32 -12.39 -45.34
C ASN A 219 8.57 -13.84 -45.78
N LEU A 220 7.80 -14.80 -45.28
CA LEU A 220 7.84 -16.20 -45.74
C LEU A 220 7.45 -16.33 -47.22
N LYS A 221 6.47 -15.56 -47.70
CA LYS A 221 6.14 -15.52 -49.13
C LYS A 221 7.26 -14.88 -49.96
N ASN A 222 7.84 -13.77 -49.51
CA ASN A 222 8.98 -13.15 -50.18
C ASN A 222 10.21 -14.06 -50.22
N LEU A 223 10.39 -14.91 -49.20
CA LEU A 223 11.43 -15.95 -49.14
C LEU A 223 11.14 -17.07 -50.16
N GLN A 224 9.89 -17.54 -50.26
CA GLN A 224 9.48 -18.53 -51.25
C GLN A 224 9.63 -18.04 -52.71
N GLU A 225 9.53 -16.73 -52.94
CA GLU A 225 9.68 -16.12 -54.27
C GLU A 225 11.12 -15.60 -54.55
N ASP A 226 12.11 -15.90 -53.70
CA ASP A 226 13.49 -15.38 -53.76
C ASP A 226 13.60 -13.83 -53.88
N LYS A 227 12.60 -13.12 -53.33
CA LYS A 227 12.45 -11.66 -53.37
C LYS A 227 12.75 -10.98 -52.04
N LEU A 228 13.49 -11.64 -51.14
CA LEU A 228 13.96 -11.00 -49.92
C LEU A 228 14.92 -9.86 -50.28
N LYS A 229 14.55 -8.63 -49.92
CA LYS A 229 15.50 -7.52 -49.82
C LYS A 229 16.12 -7.58 -48.43
N ASN A 230 17.45 -7.69 -48.39
CA ASN A 230 18.26 -7.50 -47.19
C ASN A 230 18.20 -6.04 -46.71
#